data_AF-F3AZT2-F1
#
_entry.id   AF-F3AZT2-F1
#
_cell.length_a   1.000
_cell.length_b   1.000
_cell.length_c   1.000
_cell.angle_alpha   90.00
_cell.angle_beta   90.00
_cell.angle_gamma   90.00
#
_symmetry.space_group_name_H-M   'P 1'
#
loop_
_entity.id
_entity.type
_entity.pdbx_description
1 polymer ?
#
loop_
_entity_poly.entity_id
_entity_poly.type
_entity_poly.pdbx_seq_one_letter_code
_entity_poly.pdbx_strand_id
1 'polypeptide(L)'
;MKIKINNIYVDGWERFVEGNTPDNRNITVHFLEYSEYITQYEISKIKKIGDVLEGDIRIDFVTHSFITKDKLMFIQPIKESSHIRAIIEVENVEDDYSIYARTNICDKNILVEFERKVQYNIGDRLYLEGSLEIDLDMV
;
A
#
# COMPACT_ATOMS: atom_id res chain seq x y z
N MET A 1 -10.68 1.14 -2.95
CA MET A 1 -10.18 -0.14 -3.51
C MET A 1 -10.89 -1.29 -2.82
N LYS A 2 -11.11 -2.43 -3.51
CA LYS A 2 -11.69 -3.64 -2.89
C LYS A 2 -10.69 -4.79 -2.96
N ILE A 3 -10.50 -5.52 -1.86
CA ILE A 3 -9.54 -6.63 -1.78
C ILE A 3 -10.23 -7.80 -1.08
N LYS A 4 -10.41 -8.92 -1.80
CA LYS A 4 -10.91 -10.16 -1.19
C LYS A 4 -9.76 -10.87 -0.48
N ILE A 5 -9.92 -11.10 0.83
CA ILE A 5 -8.89 -11.70 1.69
C ILE A 5 -8.68 -13.17 1.31
N ASN A 6 -7.45 -13.52 0.94
CA ASN A 6 -7.01 -14.90 0.75
C ASN A 6 -6.23 -15.40 1.97
N ASN A 7 -5.46 -14.50 2.59
CA ASN A 7 -4.66 -14.80 3.76
C ASN A 7 -4.48 -13.55 4.62
N ILE A 8 -4.28 -13.75 5.92
CA ILE A 8 -4.09 -12.67 6.89
C ILE A 8 -3.02 -13.07 7.91
N TYR A 9 -1.98 -12.26 7.98
CA TYR A 9 -0.94 -12.36 9.00
C TYR A 9 -1.13 -11.25 10.01
N VAL A 10 -0.91 -11.58 11.27
CA VAL A 10 -1.18 -10.68 12.38
C VAL A 10 0.00 -10.65 13.34
N ASP A 11 0.38 -9.44 13.73
CA ASP A 11 1.35 -9.19 14.80
C ASP A 11 0.85 -8.03 15.67
N GLY A 12 0.24 -8.37 16.81
CA GLY A 12 -0.39 -7.37 17.68
C GLY A 12 -1.52 -6.61 16.98
N TRP A 13 -1.27 -5.34 16.67
CA TRP A 13 -2.21 -4.45 15.96
C TRP A 13 -2.05 -4.51 14.44
N GLU A 14 -0.92 -5.02 13.95
CA GLU A 14 -0.60 -5.03 12.53
C GLU A 14 -1.40 -6.11 11.80
N ARG A 15 -1.86 -5.81 10.58
CA ARG A 15 -2.51 -6.75 9.67
C ARG A 15 -1.80 -6.70 8.32
N PHE A 16 -1.29 -7.83 7.88
CA PHE A 16 -0.81 -8.02 6.51
C PHE A 16 -1.79 -8.92 5.79
N VAL A 17 -2.49 -8.37 4.79
CA VAL A 17 -3.53 -9.08 4.06
C VAL A 17 -3.09 -9.33 2.64
N GLU A 18 -2.94 -10.61 2.30
CA GLU A 18 -2.82 -11.06 0.93
C GLU A 18 -4.22 -11.27 0.36
N GLY A 19 -4.51 -10.69 -0.80
CA GLY A 19 -5.83 -10.79 -1.39
C GLY A 19 -5.89 -10.47 -2.88
N ASN A 20 -7.07 -10.72 -3.43
CA ASN A 20 -7.39 -10.44 -4.83
C ASN A 20 -8.14 -9.14 -5.00
N THR A 21 -7.69 -8.34 -5.95
CA THR A 21 -8.41 -7.19 -6.48
C THR A 21 -9.45 -7.63 -7.53
N PRO A 22 -10.43 -6.78 -7.90
CA PRO A 22 -11.42 -7.10 -8.93
C PRO A 22 -10.83 -7.40 -10.32
N ASP A 23 -9.64 -6.87 -10.64
CA ASP A 23 -8.88 -7.18 -11.86
C ASP A 23 -8.02 -8.46 -11.72
N ASN A 24 -8.28 -9.30 -10.72
CA ASN A 24 -7.56 -10.55 -10.42
C ASN A 24 -6.06 -10.38 -10.14
N ARG A 25 -5.64 -9.20 -9.66
CA ARG A 25 -4.29 -9.00 -9.17
C ARG A 25 -4.16 -9.56 -7.76
N ASN A 26 -3.07 -10.26 -7.50
CA ASN A 26 -2.68 -10.60 -6.13
C ASN A 26 -1.87 -9.44 -5.57
N ILE A 27 -2.28 -8.94 -4.41
CA ILE A 27 -1.52 -7.93 -3.65
C ILE A 27 -1.50 -8.28 -2.18
N THR A 28 -0.47 -7.82 -1.48
CA THR A 28 -0.39 -7.79 -0.03
C THR A 28 -0.43 -6.34 0.44
N VAL A 29 -1.38 -6.01 1.31
CA VAL A 29 -1.51 -4.68 1.92
C VAL A 29 -1.31 -4.76 3.41
N HIS A 30 -0.89 -3.65 4.01
CA HIS A 30 -0.76 -3.50 5.44
C HIS A 30 -1.78 -2.47 5.99
N PHE A 31 -2.19 -2.66 7.25
CA PHE A 31 -2.97 -1.68 8.03
C PHE A 31 -2.96 -2.03 9.52
N LEU A 32 -3.29 -1.05 10.36
CA LEU A 32 -3.46 -1.20 11.80
C LEU A 32 -4.93 -1.43 12.18
N GLU A 33 -5.20 -2.46 12.99
CA GLU A 33 -6.54 -2.82 13.47
C GLU A 33 -6.66 -2.65 14.99
N TYR A 34 -6.92 -1.41 15.44
CA TYR A 34 -6.99 -1.09 16.88
C TYR A 34 -8.19 -1.68 17.61
N SER A 35 -9.18 -2.23 16.90
CA SER A 35 -10.31 -2.91 17.56
C SER A 35 -9.95 -4.32 18.06
N GLU A 36 -8.80 -4.87 17.64
CA GLU A 36 -8.39 -6.23 17.99
C GLU A 36 -6.86 -6.36 18.11
N TYR A 37 -6.36 -6.52 19.34
CA TYR A 37 -4.97 -6.93 19.59
C TYR A 37 -4.88 -8.45 19.59
N ILE A 38 -3.97 -9.02 18.80
CA ILE A 38 -3.78 -10.47 18.70
C ILE A 38 -2.44 -10.85 19.30
N THR A 39 -2.48 -11.76 20.28
CA THR A 39 -1.26 -12.33 20.88
C THR A 39 -0.75 -13.51 20.06
N GLN A 40 0.50 -13.91 20.29
CA GLN A 40 1.12 -15.04 19.58
C GLN A 40 0.19 -16.26 19.64
N TYR A 41 -0.09 -16.88 18.48
CA TYR A 41 -0.96 -18.05 18.26
C TYR A 41 -2.48 -17.81 18.16
N GLU A 42 -2.97 -16.58 18.29
CA GLU A 42 -4.38 -16.26 18.06
C GLU A 42 -4.66 -15.92 16.58
N ILE A 43 -5.91 -16.09 16.15
CA ILE A 43 -6.41 -15.73 14.81
C ILE A 43 -7.40 -14.57 14.91
N SER A 44 -7.51 -13.75 13.86
CA SER A 44 -8.49 -12.66 13.83
C SER A 44 -9.92 -13.19 13.90
N LYS A 45 -10.72 -12.57 14.77
CA LYS A 45 -12.16 -12.83 14.93
C LYS A 45 -12.99 -11.88 14.07
N ILE A 46 -12.44 -10.72 13.74
CA ILE A 46 -13.14 -9.64 13.02
C ILE A 46 -12.96 -9.76 11.50
N LYS A 47 -11.75 -10.05 11.01
CA LYS A 47 -11.46 -10.20 9.57
C LYS A 47 -11.04 -11.63 9.25
N LYS A 48 -11.66 -12.23 8.25
CA LYS A 48 -11.48 -13.64 7.89
C LYS A 48 -11.21 -13.80 6.41
N ILE A 49 -10.63 -14.94 6.05
CA ILE A 49 -10.48 -15.36 4.66
C ILE A 49 -11.86 -15.37 4.00
N GLY A 50 -11.94 -14.74 2.82
CA GLY A 50 -13.17 -14.57 2.06
C GLY A 50 -13.86 -13.22 2.26
N ASP A 51 -13.55 -12.49 3.34
CA ASP A 51 -14.06 -11.13 3.54
C ASP A 51 -13.50 -10.17 2.48
N VAL A 52 -14.15 -9.02 2.33
CA VAL A 52 -13.69 -7.95 1.42
C VAL A 52 -13.28 -6.75 2.26
N LEU A 53 -12.03 -6.33 2.10
CA LEU A 53 -11.57 -5.02 2.56
C LEU A 53 -11.98 -3.97 1.53
N GLU A 54 -12.51 -2.85 2.00
CA GLU A 54 -12.81 -1.68 1.20
C GLU A 54 -12.17 -0.46 1.85
N GLY A 55 -11.44 0.31 1.06
CA GLY A 55 -10.66 1.45 1.55
C GLY A 55 -9.74 2.01 0.48
N ASP A 56 -9.17 3.18 0.72
CA ASP A 56 -8.21 3.78 -0.21
C ASP A 56 -6.79 3.25 0.06
N ILE A 57 -6.02 3.01 -1.00
CA ILE A 57 -4.64 2.54 -0.88
C ILE A 57 -3.68 3.73 -0.90
N ARG A 58 -2.56 3.58 -0.21
CA ARG A 58 -1.45 4.53 -0.24
C ARG A 58 -0.10 3.80 -0.23
N ILE A 59 0.97 4.54 -0.49
CA ILE A 59 2.33 4.06 -0.31
C ILE A 59 2.96 4.82 0.83
N ASP A 60 3.34 4.12 1.88
CA ASP A 60 3.92 4.70 3.08
C ASP A 60 5.37 4.21 3.27
N PHE A 61 6.08 4.77 4.24
CA PHE A 61 7.44 4.39 4.61
C PHE A 61 8.42 4.38 3.42
N VAL A 62 8.32 5.33 2.49
CA VAL A 62 9.23 5.39 1.34
C VAL A 62 10.63 5.78 1.82
N THR A 63 11.55 4.83 1.77
CA THR A 63 12.94 4.99 2.24
C THR A 63 13.95 5.16 1.11
N HIS A 64 13.58 4.79 -0.11
CA HIS A 64 14.42 4.92 -1.29
C HIS A 64 13.59 5.38 -2.49
N SER A 65 14.04 6.43 -3.18
CA SER A 65 13.39 6.94 -4.39
C SER A 65 14.35 7.74 -5.27
N PHE A 66 14.12 7.71 -6.58
CA PHE A 66 14.86 8.50 -7.57
C PHE A 66 14.08 8.71 -8.86
N ILE A 67 14.42 9.76 -9.61
CA ILE A 67 13.79 10.07 -10.90
C ILE A 67 14.23 9.07 -11.96
N THR A 68 13.28 8.54 -12.73
CA THR A 68 13.49 7.61 -13.85
C THR A 68 12.67 8.03 -15.07
N LYS A 69 12.90 7.37 -16.22
CA LYS A 69 12.10 7.51 -17.45
C LYS A 69 11.29 6.25 -17.79
N ASP A 70 11.32 5.26 -16.92
CA ASP A 70 10.68 3.97 -17.14
C ASP A 70 9.15 4.06 -17.08
N LYS A 71 8.50 2.97 -17.49
CA LYS A 71 7.04 2.85 -17.47
C LYS A 71 6.53 2.65 -16.04
N LEU A 72 5.29 3.09 -15.79
CA LEU A 72 4.61 2.78 -14.54
C LEU A 72 4.66 1.27 -14.29
N MET A 73 5.11 0.89 -13.10
CA MET A 73 5.24 -0.50 -12.71
C MET A 73 4.98 -0.66 -11.22
N PHE A 74 4.67 -1.88 -10.83
CA PHE A 74 4.44 -2.26 -9.46
C PHE A 74 4.80 -3.74 -9.30
N ILE A 75 5.60 -4.06 -8.29
CA ILE A 75 5.89 -5.43 -7.89
C ILE A 75 5.99 -5.54 -6.36
N GLN A 76 5.69 -6.73 -5.84
CA GLN A 76 5.96 -7.10 -4.44
C GLN A 76 7.00 -8.22 -4.44
N PRO A 77 8.30 -7.88 -4.29
CA PRO A 77 9.36 -8.86 -4.45
C PRO A 77 9.48 -9.81 -3.25
N ILE A 78 8.84 -9.49 -2.13
CA ILE A 78 8.85 -10.28 -0.90
C ILE A 78 7.45 -10.88 -0.72
N LYS A 79 7.40 -12.21 -0.56
CA LYS A 79 6.16 -12.93 -0.31
C LYS A 79 5.57 -12.49 1.03
N GLU A 80 4.24 -12.35 1.13
CA GLU A 80 3.52 -12.08 2.38
C GLU A 80 3.92 -10.74 3.04
N SER A 81 4.47 -9.80 2.27
CA SER A 81 4.90 -8.49 2.75
C SER A 81 4.24 -7.39 1.95
N SER A 82 3.84 -6.31 2.62
CA SER A 82 3.40 -5.07 1.99
C SER A 82 4.53 -4.33 1.29
N HIS A 83 5.78 -4.75 1.42
CA HIS A 83 6.90 -4.12 0.74
C HIS A 83 6.73 -4.14 -0.79
N ILE A 84 6.96 -2.98 -1.40
CA ILE A 84 6.80 -2.79 -2.84
C ILE A 84 8.01 -2.13 -3.47
N ARG A 85 8.13 -2.35 -4.78
CA ARG A 85 8.86 -1.47 -5.69
C ARG A 85 7.90 -0.97 -6.73
N ALA A 86 7.85 0.34 -6.94
CA ALA A 86 6.94 0.96 -7.88
C ALA A 86 7.63 2.02 -8.72
N ILE A 87 7.09 2.22 -9.93
CA ILE A 87 7.35 3.41 -10.72
C ILE A 87 6.04 4.16 -10.85
N ILE A 88 6.04 5.39 -10.36
CA ILE A 88 4.89 6.27 -10.26
C ILE A 88 5.12 7.55 -11.05
N GLU A 89 4.05 8.32 -11.30
CA GLU A 89 4.14 9.65 -11.88
C GLU A 89 3.53 10.66 -10.90
N VAL A 90 4.28 11.72 -10.58
CA VAL A 90 3.83 12.76 -9.64
C VAL A 90 2.71 13.57 -10.28
N GLU A 91 1.55 13.62 -9.64
CA GLU A 91 0.39 14.38 -10.12
C GLU A 91 0.17 15.66 -9.28
N ASN A 92 0.49 15.60 -7.99
CA ASN A 92 0.49 16.76 -7.09
C ASN A 92 1.61 16.64 -6.05
N VAL A 93 2.15 17.78 -5.61
CA VAL A 93 3.08 17.86 -4.47
C VAL A 93 2.31 18.47 -3.30
N GLU A 94 2.13 17.71 -2.24
CA GLU A 94 1.37 18.14 -1.06
C GLU A 94 2.29 18.91 -0.10
N ASP A 95 3.44 18.32 0.24
CA ASP A 95 4.51 18.97 1.01
C ASP A 95 5.90 18.33 0.76
N ASP A 96 6.88 18.66 1.60
CA ASP A 96 8.26 18.14 1.52
C ASP A 96 8.37 16.63 1.80
N TYR A 97 7.30 15.98 2.28
CA TYR A 97 7.27 14.57 2.70
C TYR A 97 6.16 13.77 2.03
N SER A 98 5.33 14.39 1.19
CA SER A 98 4.18 13.72 0.61
C SER A 98 3.82 14.25 -0.78
N ILE A 99 3.40 13.33 -1.64
CA ILE A 99 2.90 13.61 -2.98
C ILE A 99 1.63 12.80 -3.24
N TYR A 100 0.82 13.25 -4.19
CA TYR A 100 -0.15 12.38 -4.84
C TYR A 100 0.38 11.93 -6.19
N ALA A 101 0.25 10.64 -6.47
CA ALA A 101 0.84 10.05 -7.65
C ALA A 101 -0.13 9.13 -8.39
N ARG A 102 -0.01 9.15 -9.71
CA ARG A 102 -0.62 8.17 -10.59
C ARG A 102 0.22 6.90 -10.59
N THR A 103 -0.45 5.76 -10.46
CA THR A 103 0.19 4.44 -10.43
C THR A 103 -0.50 3.50 -11.42
N ASN A 104 0.03 2.29 -11.59
CA ASN A 104 -0.69 1.22 -12.26
C ASN A 104 -1.39 0.28 -11.27
N ILE A 105 -1.44 0.61 -9.97
CA ILE A 105 -2.03 -0.21 -8.89
C ILE A 105 -3.55 -0.08 -8.90
N CYS A 106 -4.05 1.15 -9.04
CA CYS A 106 -5.47 1.48 -9.18
C CYS A 106 -5.65 2.70 -10.08
N ASP A 107 -6.90 2.99 -10.47
CA ASP A 107 -7.22 4.10 -11.38
C ASP A 107 -7.24 5.49 -10.71
N LYS A 108 -7.05 5.55 -9.40
CA LYS A 108 -7.01 6.81 -8.63
C LYS A 108 -5.57 7.25 -8.40
N ASN A 109 -5.38 8.55 -8.21
CA ASN A 109 -4.15 9.05 -7.60
C ASN A 109 -4.12 8.63 -6.14
N ILE A 110 -2.96 8.18 -5.67
CA ILE A 110 -2.77 7.71 -4.29
C ILE A 110 -1.76 8.58 -3.57
N LEU A 111 -1.93 8.69 -2.26
CA LEU A 111 -0.96 9.36 -1.40
C LEU A 111 0.33 8.52 -1.33
N VAL A 112 1.47 9.20 -1.35
CA VAL A 112 2.80 8.61 -1.19
C VAL A 112 3.55 9.42 -0.14
N GLU A 113 3.93 8.79 0.98
CA GLU A 113 4.61 9.41 2.11
C GLU A 113 6.07 8.93 2.23
N PHE A 114 6.98 9.88 2.45
CA PHE A 114 8.42 9.66 2.48
C PHE A 114 8.96 9.79 3.90
N GLU A 115 9.89 8.91 4.25
CA GLU A 115 10.60 8.95 5.55
C GLU A 115 11.59 10.13 5.67
N ARG A 116 11.85 10.83 4.55
CA ARG A 116 12.81 11.92 4.46
C ARG A 116 12.28 12.99 3.53
N LYS A 117 12.74 14.22 3.73
CA LYS A 117 12.45 15.33 2.82
C LYS A 117 12.87 14.98 1.40
N VAL A 118 11.98 15.25 0.46
CA VAL A 118 12.21 15.09 -0.98
C VAL A 118 11.90 16.39 -1.72
N GLN A 119 12.42 16.51 -2.94
CA GLN A 119 12.12 17.62 -3.84
C GLN A 119 11.83 17.04 -5.22
N TYR A 120 10.55 16.85 -5.51
CA TYR A 120 10.04 16.37 -6.79
C TYR A 120 9.05 17.38 -7.37
N ASN A 121 8.85 17.32 -8.67
CA ASN A 121 7.93 18.19 -9.40
C ASN A 121 6.79 17.38 -10.02
N ILE A 122 5.66 18.05 -10.26
CA ILE A 122 4.56 17.48 -11.04
C ILE A 122 5.09 17.01 -12.41
N GLY A 123 4.73 15.78 -12.78
CA GLY A 123 5.17 15.12 -14.00
C GLY A 123 6.47 14.32 -13.87
N ASP A 124 7.18 14.42 -12.74
CA ASP A 124 8.34 13.55 -12.50
C ASP A 124 7.89 12.08 -12.43
N ARG A 125 8.71 11.20 -13.01
CA ARG A 125 8.55 9.75 -12.83
C ARG A 125 9.55 9.25 -11.82
N LEU A 126 9.06 8.55 -10.82
CA LEU A 126 9.86 8.13 -9.68
C LEU A 126 9.86 6.62 -9.58
N TYR A 127 11.04 6.02 -9.50
CA TYR A 127 11.18 4.73 -8.84
C TYR A 127 11.14 4.93 -7.34
N LEU A 128 10.47 4.05 -6.60
CA LEU A 128 10.48 4.04 -5.15
C LEU A 128 10.40 2.64 -4.54
N GLU A 129 10.83 2.55 -3.29
CA GLU A 129 10.64 1.40 -2.41
C GLU A 129 9.96 1.85 -1.11
N GLY A 130 8.86 1.18 -0.76
CA GLY A 130 8.04 1.52 0.40
C GLY A 130 7.09 0.37 0.79
N SER A 131 6.02 0.69 1.50
CA SER A 131 4.98 -0.24 1.93
C SER A 131 3.64 0.12 1.28
N LEU A 132 2.92 -0.87 0.77
CA LEU A 132 1.54 -0.68 0.29
C LEU A 132 0.57 -0.82 1.47
N GLU A 133 -0.07 0.29 1.79
CA GLU A 133 -1.01 0.41 2.89
C GLU A 133 -2.45 0.51 2.39
N ILE A 134 -3.41 0.18 3.24
CA ILE A 134 -4.84 0.44 3.01
C ILE A 134 -5.45 1.17 4.21
N ASP A 135 -6.03 2.33 3.93
CA ASP A 135 -6.89 3.05 4.88
C ASP A 135 -8.31 2.53 4.70
N LEU A 136 -8.77 1.70 5.65
CA LEU A 136 -10.09 1.09 5.59
C LEU A 136 -11.19 2.14 5.73
N ASP A 137 -12.21 2.04 4.87
CA ASP A 137 -13.44 2.81 5.04
C ASP A 137 -14.08 2.35 6.36
N MET A 138 -14.33 3.31 7.27
CA MET A 138 -15.06 3.02 8.51
C MET A 138 -16.48 2.55 8.13
N VAL A 139 -16.77 1.27 8.40
CA VAL A 139 -18.12 0.68 8.31
C VAL A 139 -18.81 0.77 9.65
#